data_AF-A0A1G2ZX14-F1
#
_entry.id   AF-A0A1G2ZX14-F1
#
_cell.length_a   1.000
_cell.length_b   1.000
_cell.length_c   1.000
_cell.angle_alpha   90.00
_cell.angle_beta   90.00
_cell.angle_gamma   90.00
#
_symmetry.space_group_name_H-M   'P 1'
#
loop_
_entity.id
_entity.type
_entity.pdbx_description
1 polymer ?
#
loop_
_entity_poly.entity_id
_entity_poly.type
_entity_poly.pdbx_seq_one_letter_code
_entity_poly.pdbx_strand_id
1 'polypeptide(L)'
;MIVRTALVLVCLGISSLVAVAQEERKIDAETRERILKKVDALLAEHKAQIKKEVDKIIEAELSGAKKSPEKKAAAPASKPAGKPWLGVTITVSDDEKVLSITGVVAGSPAEKAGLKAGDILVEVNGKAIDGDQAFAEAVLKTKPGDCLKICVKRGESRETVEVTLGTRPE
;
A
#
# COMPACT_ATOMS: atom_id res chain seq x y z
N MET A 1 37.52 -39.09 57.16
CA MET A 1 36.38 -39.50 56.30
C MET A 1 35.43 -38.35 55.97
N ILE A 2 35.21 -37.40 56.90
CA ILE A 2 34.23 -36.30 56.77
C ILE A 2 34.49 -35.34 55.58
N VAL A 3 35.76 -35.02 55.28
CA VAL A 3 36.12 -34.09 54.18
C VAL A 3 35.82 -34.67 52.79
N ARG A 4 35.94 -35.99 52.61
CA ARG A 4 35.59 -36.66 51.34
C ARG A 4 34.08 -36.68 51.11
N THR A 5 33.28 -36.86 52.16
CA THR A 5 31.81 -36.86 52.08
C THR A 5 31.26 -35.46 51.79
N ALA A 6 31.85 -34.42 52.38
CA ALA A 6 31.48 -33.03 52.13
C ALA A 6 31.76 -32.58 50.67
N LEU A 7 32.90 -33.00 50.09
CA LEU A 7 33.25 -32.68 48.71
C LEU A 7 32.29 -33.33 47.69
N VAL A 8 31.84 -34.56 47.95
CA VAL A 8 30.89 -35.28 47.08
C VAL A 8 29.50 -34.60 47.07
N LEU A 9 29.03 -34.10 48.21
CA LEU A 9 27.77 -33.36 48.30
C LEU A 9 27.82 -32.01 47.57
N VAL A 10 28.94 -31.30 47.66
CA VAL A 10 29.16 -30.04 46.92
C VAL A 10 29.22 -30.30 45.41
N CYS A 11 29.93 -31.36 44.97
CA CYS A 11 29.98 -31.73 43.55
C CYS A 11 28.61 -32.13 43.00
N LEU A 12 27.81 -32.91 43.74
CA LEU A 12 26.46 -33.29 43.32
C LEU A 12 25.51 -32.07 43.21
N GLY A 13 25.63 -31.11 44.13
CA GLY A 13 24.87 -29.86 44.07
C GLY A 13 25.23 -28.99 42.86
N ILE A 14 26.53 -28.88 42.54
CA ILE A 14 27.00 -28.12 41.38
C ILE A 14 26.61 -28.81 40.07
N SER A 15 26.68 -30.15 39.99
CA SER A 15 26.21 -30.91 38.82
C SER A 15 24.72 -30.71 38.54
N SER A 16 23.89 -30.65 39.59
CA SER A 16 22.45 -30.39 39.44
C SER A 16 22.15 -28.95 39.03
N LEU A 17 22.87 -27.96 39.56
CA LEU A 17 22.70 -26.55 39.19
C LEU A 17 23.15 -26.27 37.75
N VAL A 18 24.24 -26.92 37.31
CA VAL A 18 24.69 -26.84 35.90
C VAL A 18 23.69 -27.53 34.98
N ALA A 19 23.05 -28.64 35.39
CA ALA A 19 22.02 -29.30 34.59
C ALA A 19 20.78 -28.40 34.39
N VAL A 20 20.28 -27.74 35.44
CA VAL A 20 19.15 -26.80 35.34
C VAL A 20 19.48 -25.61 34.44
N ALA A 21 20.71 -25.08 34.52
CA ALA A 21 21.18 -24.00 33.65
C ALA A 21 21.47 -24.42 32.19
N GLN A 22 21.62 -25.72 31.92
CA GLN A 22 21.74 -26.29 30.58
C GLN A 22 20.36 -26.51 29.94
N GLU A 23 19.33 -26.79 30.75
CA GLU A 23 17.96 -27.02 30.29
C GLU A 23 17.29 -25.72 29.79
N GLU A 24 17.45 -24.59 30.50
CA GLU A 24 16.90 -23.29 30.05
C GLU A 24 17.49 -22.83 28.72
N ARG A 25 18.81 -23.03 28.51
CA ARG A 25 19.47 -22.73 27.23
C ARG A 25 18.99 -23.58 26.06
N LYS A 26 18.51 -24.80 26.32
CA LYS A 26 17.94 -25.67 25.28
C LYS A 26 16.55 -25.20 24.86
N ILE A 27 15.75 -24.70 25.82
CA ILE A 27 14.40 -24.19 25.55
C ILE A 27 14.44 -22.97 24.62
N ASP A 28 15.44 -22.09 24.77
CA ASP A 28 15.67 -20.97 23.85
C ASP A 28 16.08 -21.42 22.44
N ALA A 29 16.93 -22.46 22.33
CA ALA A 29 17.39 -22.99 21.05
C ALA A 29 16.26 -23.68 20.27
N GLU A 30 15.45 -24.50 20.95
CA GLU A 30 14.31 -25.19 20.35
C GLU A 30 13.20 -24.20 19.96
N THR A 31 12.95 -23.18 20.80
CA THR A 31 12.00 -22.11 20.49
C THR A 31 12.47 -21.29 19.29
N ARG A 32 13.77 -20.99 19.20
CA ARG A 32 14.36 -20.30 18.03
C ARG A 32 14.23 -21.13 16.76
N GLU A 33 14.48 -22.44 16.81
CA GLU A 33 14.30 -23.31 15.64
C GLU A 33 12.83 -23.36 15.20
N ARG A 34 11.90 -23.39 16.16
CA ARG A 34 10.46 -23.37 15.89
C ARG A 34 9.98 -22.03 15.31
N ILE A 35 10.57 -20.91 15.74
CA ILE A 35 10.30 -19.58 15.17
C ILE A 35 10.87 -19.51 13.75
N LEU A 36 12.10 -19.95 13.54
CA LEU A 36 12.73 -19.97 12.21
C LEU A 36 11.92 -20.82 11.23
N LYS A 37 11.47 -22.02 11.62
CA LYS A 37 10.58 -22.84 10.79
C LYS A 37 9.26 -22.14 10.43
N LYS A 38 8.67 -21.40 11.36
CA LYS A 38 7.45 -20.61 11.09
C LYS A 38 7.73 -19.43 10.17
N VAL A 39 8.84 -18.73 10.37
CA VAL A 39 9.25 -17.61 9.52
C VAL A 39 9.54 -18.08 8.11
N ASP A 40 10.27 -19.20 7.94
CA ASP A 40 10.55 -19.79 6.63
C ASP A 40 9.27 -20.27 5.94
N ALA A 41 8.33 -20.86 6.68
CA ALA A 41 7.02 -21.26 6.15
C ALA A 41 6.21 -20.04 5.68
N LEU A 42 6.16 -18.95 6.47
CA LEU A 42 5.50 -17.71 6.08
C LEU A 42 6.16 -17.04 4.88
N LEU A 43 7.50 -17.05 4.82
CA LEU A 43 8.24 -16.53 3.66
C LEU A 43 7.96 -17.34 2.41
N ALA A 44 7.85 -18.66 2.51
CA ALA A 44 7.49 -19.52 1.40
C ALA A 44 6.06 -19.27 0.92
N GLU A 45 5.11 -19.12 1.84
CA GLU A 45 3.70 -18.82 1.53
C GLU A 45 3.56 -17.45 0.86
N HIS A 46 4.15 -16.41 1.45
CA HIS A 46 4.14 -15.06 0.88
C HIS A 46 4.87 -15.02 -0.47
N LYS A 47 6.00 -15.71 -0.62
CA LYS A 47 6.73 -15.80 -1.91
C LYS A 47 5.88 -16.50 -2.97
N ALA A 48 5.16 -17.57 -2.63
CA ALA A 48 4.27 -18.26 -3.55
C ALA A 48 3.08 -17.36 -3.96
N GLN A 49 2.54 -16.60 -3.01
CA GLN A 49 1.44 -15.67 -3.25
C GLN A 49 1.87 -14.51 -4.15
N ILE A 50 3.03 -13.90 -3.85
CA ILE A 50 3.64 -12.86 -4.68
C ILE A 50 3.95 -13.41 -6.07
N LYS A 51 4.54 -14.61 -6.18
CA LYS A 51 4.84 -15.22 -7.47
C LYS A 51 3.57 -15.45 -8.29
N LYS A 52 2.48 -15.92 -7.66
CA LYS A 52 1.18 -16.11 -8.32
C LYS A 52 0.55 -14.80 -8.77
N GLU A 53 0.68 -13.72 -7.98
CA GLU A 53 0.23 -12.39 -8.37
C GLU A 53 1.08 -11.82 -9.51
N VAL A 54 2.39 -11.97 -9.45
CA VAL A 54 3.33 -11.56 -10.51
C VAL A 54 3.11 -12.35 -11.79
N ASP A 55 2.92 -13.67 -11.73
CA ASP A 55 2.62 -14.51 -12.89
C ASP A 55 1.26 -14.14 -13.50
N LYS A 56 0.23 -13.82 -12.69
CA LYS A 56 -1.04 -13.27 -13.19
C LYS A 56 -0.88 -11.94 -13.90
N ILE A 57 -0.06 -11.03 -13.35
CA ILE A 57 0.23 -9.74 -13.97
C ILE A 57 1.00 -9.97 -15.28
N ILE A 58 2.00 -10.86 -15.28
CA ILE A 58 2.79 -11.18 -16.49
C ILE A 58 1.93 -11.86 -17.55
N GLU A 59 1.04 -12.79 -17.20
CA GLU A 59 0.11 -13.38 -18.17
C GLU A 59 -0.92 -12.36 -18.67
N ALA A 60 -1.38 -11.44 -17.82
CA ALA A 60 -2.21 -10.31 -18.23
C ALA A 60 -1.46 -9.36 -19.19
N GLU A 61 -0.16 -9.14 -18.98
CA GLU A 61 0.69 -8.27 -19.81
C GLU A 61 1.14 -8.95 -21.13
N LEU A 62 1.49 -10.24 -21.10
CA LEU A 62 1.92 -11.00 -22.28
C LEU A 62 0.73 -11.42 -23.17
N SER A 63 -0.46 -11.62 -22.61
CA SER A 63 -1.73 -11.70 -23.36
C SER A 63 -2.22 -10.32 -23.84
N GLY A 64 -1.78 -9.27 -23.15
CA GLY A 64 -2.10 -7.87 -23.40
C GLY A 64 -1.32 -7.21 -24.54
N ALA A 65 -0.51 -7.96 -25.31
CA ALA A 65 0.12 -7.48 -26.54
C ALA A 65 -0.89 -7.33 -27.71
N LYS A 66 -2.01 -6.63 -27.47
CA LYS A 66 -2.89 -5.95 -28.44
C LYS A 66 -4.06 -5.28 -27.72
N LYS A 67 -3.80 -4.07 -27.19
CA LYS A 67 -4.69 -2.89 -27.08
C LYS A 67 -4.11 -2.02 -25.96
N SER A 68 -3.49 -0.89 -26.28
CA SER A 68 -4.25 0.38 -26.28
C SER A 68 -5.75 0.16 -26.50
N PRO A 69 -6.58 0.33 -25.48
CA PRO A 69 -7.96 0.71 -25.65
C PRO A 69 -8.04 2.18 -25.21
N GLU A 70 -7.76 3.16 -26.07
CA GLU A 70 -8.81 3.70 -26.93
C GLU A 70 -10.02 2.76 -27.04
N LYS A 71 -11.10 3.04 -26.29
CA LYS A 71 -12.46 3.23 -26.86
C LYS A 71 -13.60 3.14 -25.83
N LYS A 72 -14.39 4.23 -25.80
CA LYS A 72 -15.79 4.43 -25.32
C LYS A 72 -16.00 4.29 -23.80
N ALA A 73 -16.37 5.33 -23.07
CA ALA A 73 -17.53 6.24 -23.26
C ALA A 73 -17.32 7.55 -22.46
N ALA A 74 -17.75 8.76 -22.83
CA ALA A 74 -18.55 9.30 -23.92
C ALA A 74 -18.18 10.80 -24.11
N ALA A 75 -18.00 11.23 -25.35
CA ALA A 75 -18.06 12.64 -25.73
C ALA A 75 -19.55 12.98 -26.03
N PRO A 76 -20.04 14.21 -25.81
CA PRO A 76 -19.48 15.37 -26.48
C PRO A 76 -19.36 16.63 -25.60
N ALA A 77 -18.20 17.27 -25.61
CA ALA A 77 -18.11 18.72 -25.59
C ALA A 77 -16.71 19.15 -26.03
N SER A 78 -16.67 19.81 -27.20
CA SER A 78 -15.65 20.74 -27.69
C SER A 78 -14.23 20.62 -27.13
N LYS A 79 -13.26 20.28 -28.01
CA LYS A 79 -11.82 20.50 -27.82
C LYS A 79 -11.58 21.72 -26.93
N PRO A 80 -11.12 21.55 -25.68
CA PRO A 80 -10.84 22.70 -24.87
C PRO A 80 -9.33 22.80 -24.76
N ALA A 81 -8.76 23.65 -25.62
CA ALA A 81 -7.36 24.04 -25.54
C ALA A 81 -7.18 24.84 -24.24
N GLY A 82 -6.70 24.19 -23.19
CA GLY A 82 -6.51 24.81 -21.89
C GLY A 82 -5.89 23.83 -20.89
N LYS A 83 -5.53 24.33 -19.71
CA LYS A 83 -4.89 23.53 -18.66
C LYS A 83 -5.92 22.51 -18.11
N PRO A 84 -5.53 21.23 -17.89
CA PRO A 84 -6.42 20.22 -17.32
C PRO A 84 -6.89 20.66 -15.94
N TRP A 85 -8.18 20.49 -15.68
CA TRP A 85 -8.81 20.95 -14.46
C TRP A 85 -9.77 19.91 -13.91
N LEU A 86 -9.60 19.60 -12.63
CA LEU A 86 -10.44 18.66 -11.89
C LEU A 86 -11.51 19.40 -11.05
N GLY A 87 -11.17 20.57 -10.51
CA GLY A 87 -12.07 21.38 -9.67
C GLY A 87 -12.19 20.90 -8.22
N VAL A 88 -11.09 20.46 -7.61
CA VAL A 88 -11.02 20.10 -6.19
C VAL A 88 -10.21 21.12 -5.41
N THR A 89 -10.62 21.36 -4.17
CA THR A 89 -9.81 22.05 -3.16
C THR A 89 -9.16 20.98 -2.32
N ILE A 90 -7.83 20.94 -2.36
CA ILE A 90 -7.02 19.99 -1.61
C ILE A 90 -6.27 20.69 -0.49
N THR A 91 -6.14 20.01 0.63
CA THR A 91 -5.30 20.42 1.75
C THR A 91 -4.31 19.29 2.02
N VAL A 92 -3.04 19.66 2.09
CA VAL A 92 -1.96 18.74 2.44
C VAL A 92 -1.80 18.77 3.95
N SER A 93 -1.84 17.60 4.58
CA SER A 93 -1.52 17.47 5.99
C SER A 93 -0.02 17.17 6.16
N ASP A 94 0.64 17.87 7.09
CA ASP A 94 2.09 17.77 7.33
C ASP A 94 2.53 16.39 7.84
N ASP A 95 1.65 15.68 8.55
CA ASP A 95 2.02 14.41 9.22
C ASP A 95 2.37 13.27 8.25
N GLU A 96 1.82 13.23 7.03
CA GLU A 96 2.00 12.08 6.12
C GLU A 96 1.98 12.43 4.61
N LYS A 97 2.09 13.71 4.21
CA LYS A 97 1.89 14.16 2.81
C LYS A 97 0.57 13.66 2.20
N VAL A 98 -0.43 13.46 3.05
CA VAL A 98 -1.75 12.98 2.66
C VAL A 98 -2.54 14.14 2.09
N LEU A 99 -3.10 13.95 0.89
CA LEU A 99 -3.99 14.94 0.29
C LEU A 99 -5.42 14.64 0.71
N SER A 100 -6.03 15.58 1.43
CA SER A 100 -7.45 15.54 1.75
C SER A 100 -8.21 16.49 0.84
N ILE A 101 -9.33 16.03 0.29
CA ILE A 101 -10.26 16.89 -0.45
C ILE A 101 -11.09 17.63 0.58
N THR A 102 -10.89 18.94 0.72
CA THR A 102 -11.66 19.78 1.64
C THR A 102 -12.90 20.38 0.98
N GLY A 103 -12.91 20.46 -0.35
CA GLY A 103 -14.05 20.97 -1.10
C GLY A 103 -14.03 20.52 -2.56
N VAL A 104 -15.22 20.46 -3.14
CA VAL A 104 -15.41 20.17 -4.56
C VAL A 104 -16.17 21.33 -5.18
N VAL A 105 -15.67 21.86 -6.29
CA VAL A 105 -16.29 22.99 -6.99
C VAL A 105 -17.57 22.52 -7.69
N ALA A 106 -18.68 23.24 -7.52
CA ALA A 106 -19.93 22.90 -8.17
C ALA A 106 -19.81 23.00 -9.71
N GLY A 107 -20.40 22.04 -10.42
CA GLY A 107 -20.29 21.89 -11.87
C GLY A 107 -18.95 21.35 -12.37
N SER A 108 -18.00 21.08 -11.47
CA SER A 108 -16.68 20.58 -11.84
C SER A 108 -16.69 19.11 -12.29
N PRO A 109 -15.67 18.68 -13.03
CA PRO A 109 -15.39 17.27 -13.29
C PRO A 109 -15.42 16.37 -12.04
N ALA A 110 -14.82 16.83 -10.94
CA ALA A 110 -14.78 16.10 -9.69
C ALA A 110 -16.18 15.83 -9.11
N GLU A 111 -17.05 16.84 -9.13
CA GLU A 111 -18.42 16.69 -8.65
C GLU A 111 -19.21 15.71 -9.53
N LYS A 112 -19.08 15.83 -10.85
CA LYS A 112 -19.75 14.94 -11.82
C LYS A 112 -19.33 13.49 -11.67
N ALA A 113 -18.10 13.26 -11.23
CA ALA A 113 -17.58 11.92 -10.95
C ALA A 113 -17.94 11.40 -9.55
N GLY A 114 -18.51 12.24 -8.67
CA GLY A 114 -18.94 11.84 -7.34
C GLY A 114 -17.85 11.91 -6.27
N LEU A 115 -16.78 12.67 -6.49
CA LEU A 115 -15.82 13.01 -5.44
C LEU A 115 -16.51 13.89 -4.40
N LYS A 116 -16.14 13.72 -3.13
CA LYS A 116 -16.72 14.45 -2.01
C LYS A 116 -15.66 15.08 -1.14
N ALA A 117 -16.04 16.13 -0.42
CA ALA A 117 -15.23 16.66 0.67
C ALA A 117 -15.10 15.61 1.77
N GLY A 118 -13.91 15.48 2.34
CA GLY A 118 -13.51 14.45 3.29
C GLY A 118 -12.85 13.22 2.67
N ASP A 119 -12.83 13.11 1.33
CA ASP A 119 -12.13 12.03 0.64
C ASP A 119 -10.61 12.23 0.74
N ILE A 120 -9.88 11.18 1.12
CA ILE A 120 -8.43 11.17 1.15
C ILE A 120 -7.91 10.60 -0.16
N LEU A 121 -7.12 11.37 -0.91
CA LEU A 121 -6.52 10.91 -2.15
C LEU A 121 -5.35 9.97 -1.83
N VAL A 122 -5.37 8.75 -2.38
CA VAL A 122 -4.31 7.76 -2.16
C VAL A 122 -3.54 7.49 -3.45
N GLU A 123 -4.26 7.31 -4.56
CA GLU A 123 -3.65 6.96 -5.84
C GLU A 123 -4.34 7.67 -7.01
N VAL A 124 -3.57 7.94 -8.06
CA VAL A 124 -4.05 8.46 -9.34
C VAL A 124 -3.44 7.63 -10.47
N ASN A 125 -4.29 7.10 -11.35
CA ASN A 125 -3.91 6.17 -12.42
C ASN A 125 -3.06 4.98 -11.93
N GLY A 126 -3.37 4.45 -10.74
CA GLY A 126 -2.63 3.35 -10.12
C GLY A 126 -1.24 3.72 -9.62
N LYS A 127 -0.91 5.02 -9.53
CA LYS A 127 0.32 5.53 -8.90
C LYS A 127 -0.04 6.16 -7.56
N ALA A 128 0.70 5.77 -6.51
CA ALA A 128 0.63 6.45 -5.23
C ALA A 128 1.00 7.93 -5.39
N ILE A 129 0.27 8.80 -4.72
CA ILE A 129 0.47 10.25 -4.77
C ILE A 129 0.96 10.72 -3.41
N ASP A 130 2.21 11.18 -3.38
CA ASP A 130 2.87 11.67 -2.17
C ASP A 130 2.94 13.20 -2.20
N GLY A 131 1.82 13.86 -1.89
CA GLY A 131 1.72 15.31 -1.83
C GLY A 131 1.15 16.00 -3.07
N ASP A 132 0.91 17.31 -2.92
CA ASP A 132 0.29 18.20 -3.89
C ASP A 132 1.05 18.26 -5.23
N GLN A 133 2.39 18.26 -5.19
CA GLN A 133 3.20 18.31 -6.41
C GLN A 133 3.00 17.07 -7.28
N ALA A 134 3.02 15.87 -6.68
CA ALA A 134 2.80 14.62 -7.40
C ALA A 134 1.39 14.58 -8.03
N PHE A 135 0.39 15.09 -7.31
CA PHE A 135 -0.98 15.22 -7.81
C PHE A 135 -1.06 16.19 -8.99
N ALA A 136 -0.50 17.39 -8.85
CA ALA A 136 -0.48 18.41 -9.90
C ALA A 136 0.21 17.89 -11.15
N GLU A 137 1.34 17.20 -11.02
CA GLU A 137 2.02 16.55 -12.13
C GLU A 137 1.16 15.47 -12.80
N ALA A 138 0.47 14.64 -12.02
CA ALA A 138 -0.42 13.60 -12.57
C ALA A 138 -1.53 14.23 -13.40
N VAL A 139 -2.14 15.31 -12.92
CA VAL A 139 -3.16 16.05 -13.65
C VAL A 139 -2.58 16.72 -14.91
N LEU A 140 -1.41 17.35 -14.82
CA LEU A 140 -0.73 18.01 -15.94
C LEU A 140 -0.24 17.05 -17.03
N LYS A 141 0.12 15.81 -16.66
CA LYS A 141 0.47 14.74 -17.61
C LYS A 141 -0.74 14.24 -18.41
N THR A 142 -1.95 14.57 -17.96
CA THR A 142 -3.21 14.11 -18.56
C THR A 142 -3.85 15.25 -19.35
N LYS A 143 -4.55 14.96 -20.45
CA LYS A 143 -5.17 16.02 -21.26
C LYS A 143 -6.59 16.32 -20.78
N PRO A 144 -7.08 17.56 -20.97
CA PRO A 144 -8.51 17.83 -20.83
C PRO A 144 -9.33 16.92 -21.76
N GLY A 145 -10.34 16.27 -21.20
CA GLY A 145 -11.19 15.30 -21.88
C GLY A 145 -10.82 13.83 -21.63
N ASP A 146 -9.66 13.56 -21.04
CA ASP A 146 -9.26 12.20 -20.68
C ASP A 146 -9.88 11.76 -19.35
N CYS A 147 -10.13 10.45 -19.21
CA CYS A 147 -10.56 9.85 -17.96
C CYS A 147 -9.35 9.53 -17.06
N LEU A 148 -9.40 10.06 -15.84
CA LEU A 148 -8.41 9.86 -14.80
C LEU A 148 -9.00 8.94 -13.72
N LYS A 149 -8.33 7.84 -13.39
CA LYS A 149 -8.76 6.96 -12.30
C LYS A 149 -8.17 7.45 -11.00
N ILE A 150 -8.98 7.75 -10.00
CA ILE A 150 -8.55 8.25 -8.70
C ILE A 150 -9.02 7.26 -7.63
N CYS A 151 -8.09 6.73 -6.84
CA CYS A 151 -8.41 5.94 -5.67
C CYS A 151 -8.46 6.88 -4.46
N VAL A 152 -9.64 6.97 -3.86
CA VAL A 152 -9.87 7.74 -2.63
C VAL A 152 -10.19 6.81 -1.47
N LYS A 153 -9.78 7.21 -0.28
CA LYS A 153 -10.16 6.57 0.97
C LYS A 153 -11.24 7.42 1.63
N ARG A 154 -12.41 6.83 1.83
CA ARG A 154 -13.57 7.43 2.50
C ARG A 154 -13.84 6.64 3.78
N GLY A 155 -13.44 7.21 4.92
CA GLY A 155 -13.40 6.48 6.19
C GLY A 155 -12.38 5.33 6.12
N GLU A 156 -12.83 4.09 6.30
CA GLU A 156 -11.97 2.90 6.20
C GLU A 156 -12.00 2.22 4.82
N SER A 157 -12.94 2.60 3.96
CA SER A 157 -13.11 1.99 2.63
C SER A 157 -12.31 2.74 1.57
N ARG A 158 -11.76 2.00 0.59
CA ARG A 158 -11.14 2.57 -0.61
C ARG A 158 -12.13 2.48 -1.77
N GLU A 159 -12.37 3.59 -2.43
CA GLU A 159 -13.24 3.72 -3.59
C GLU A 159 -12.41 4.22 -4.78
N THR A 160 -12.53 3.55 -5.93
CA THR A 160 -11.93 4.02 -7.17
C THR A 160 -12.97 4.76 -7.99
N VAL A 161 -12.72 6.04 -8.24
CA VAL A 161 -13.60 6.94 -8.98
C VAL A 161 -12.93 7.31 -10.30
N GLU A 162 -13.65 7.17 -11.41
CA GLU A 162 -13.17 7.61 -12.72
C GLU A 162 -13.67 9.04 -13.01
N VAL A 163 -12.76 9.97 -13.24
CA VAL A 163 -13.07 11.39 -13.46
C VAL A 163 -12.61 11.83 -14.84
N THR A 164 -13.53 12.34 -15.66
CA THR A 164 -13.16 12.94 -16.95
C THR A 164 -12.70 14.37 -16.76
N LEU A 165 -11.43 14.67 -16.99
CA LEU A 165 -10.87 16.00 -16.80
C LEU A 165 -11.54 17.03 -17.71
N GLY A 166 -11.86 18.19 -17.13
CA GLY A 166 -12.37 19.34 -17.87
C GLY A 166 -11.26 20.33 -18.19
N THR A 167 -11.64 21.42 -18.84
CA THR A 167 -10.77 22.59 -18.96
C THR A 167 -11.19 23.62 -17.95
N ARG A 168 -10.19 24.28 -17.35
CA ARG A 168 -10.43 25.39 -16.44
C ARG A 168 -11.13 26.52 -17.20
N PRO A 169 -12.35 26.93 -16.81
CA PRO A 169 -12.93 28.18 -17.31
C PRO A 169 -12.02 29.34 -16.86
N GLU A 170 -11.74 30.28 -17.76
CA GLU A 170 -10.97 31.51 -17.45
C GLU A 170 -11.76 32.46 -16.57
#